data_AF-A0A8I6YYU7-F1
#
_entry.id   AF-A0A8I6YYU7-F1
#
_cell.length_a   1.000
_cell.length_b   1.000
_cell.length_c   1.000
_cell.angle_alpha   90.00
_cell.angle_beta   90.00
_cell.angle_gamma   90.00
#
_symmetry.space_group_name_H-M   'P 1'
#
loop_
_entity.id
_entity.type
_entity.pdbx_description
1 polymer ?
#
loop_
_entity_poly.entity_id
_entity_poly.type
_entity_poly.pdbx_seq_one_letter_code
_entity_poly.pdbx_strand_id
1 'polypeptide(L)'
;MNFTDVHTLQQALDLAPPPRLNSAQDRAEHTALQRRLLVAQEDERVMAEWRRRHPEDVAYEQEYWERRREEDTRRRREERLDRRRRKALPCAQADLVNAGGRSFFTEEDER
;
A
#
# COMPACT_ATOMS: atom_id res chain seq x y z
N MET A 1 -4.23 -19.11 -5.26
CA MET A 1 -5.55 -19.56 -5.74
C MET A 1 -6.06 -18.46 -6.66
N ASN A 2 -5.95 -18.66 -7.97
CA ASN A 2 -6.47 -17.75 -9.00
C ASN A 2 -7.55 -18.55 -9.73
N PHE A 3 -8.83 -18.32 -9.40
CA PHE A 3 -9.92 -19.02 -10.07
C PHE A 3 -10.05 -18.48 -11.51
N THR A 4 -9.89 -19.34 -12.50
CA THR A 4 -9.77 -18.96 -13.92
C THR A 4 -11.08 -18.45 -14.53
N ASP A 5 -12.22 -18.92 -14.00
CA ASP A 5 -13.56 -18.69 -14.57
C ASP A 5 -14.47 -17.88 -13.64
N VAL A 6 -13.88 -17.05 -12.78
CA VAL A 6 -14.62 -16.27 -11.78
C VAL A 6 -14.52 -14.79 -12.09
N HIS A 7 -15.64 -14.19 -12.46
CA HIS A 7 -15.73 -12.78 -12.87
C HIS A 7 -16.31 -11.88 -11.78
N THR A 8 -16.80 -12.45 -10.67
CA THR A 8 -17.40 -11.70 -9.57
C THR A 8 -16.85 -12.16 -8.22
N LEU A 9 -16.79 -11.22 -7.26
CA LEU A 9 -16.33 -11.50 -5.89
C LEU A 9 -17.21 -12.56 -5.21
N GLN A 10 -18.52 -12.55 -5.44
CA GLN A 10 -19.43 -13.52 -4.83
C GLN A 10 -19.14 -14.95 -5.29
N GLN A 11 -18.95 -15.15 -6.60
CA GLN A 11 -18.56 -16.46 -7.15
C GLN A 11 -17.22 -16.95 -6.58
N ALA A 12 -16.26 -16.03 -6.35
CA ALA A 12 -14.97 -16.38 -5.74
C ALA A 12 -15.13 -16.87 -4.30
N LEU A 13 -16.04 -16.24 -3.55
CA LEU A 13 -16.34 -16.60 -2.17
C LEU A 13 -17.10 -17.93 -2.09
N ASP A 14 -18.03 -18.19 -3.01
CA ASP A 14 -18.78 -19.45 -3.07
C ASP A 14 -17.88 -20.64 -3.44
N LEU A 15 -16.86 -20.40 -4.27
CA LEU A 15 -15.84 -21.40 -4.65
C LEU A 15 -14.69 -21.52 -3.64
N ALA A 16 -14.57 -20.57 -2.70
CA ALA A 16 -13.49 -20.58 -1.75
C ALA A 16 -13.63 -21.81 -0.83
N PRO A 17 -12.56 -22.59 -0.62
CA PRO A 17 -12.60 -23.66 0.34
C PRO A 17 -12.88 -23.08 1.73
N PRO A 18 -13.65 -23.80 2.58
CA PRO A 18 -13.94 -23.33 3.93
C PRO A 18 -12.64 -23.06 4.69
N PRO A 19 -12.64 -22.05 5.58
CA PRO A 19 -11.45 -21.68 6.33
C PRO A 19 -10.90 -22.90 7.08
N ARG A 20 -9.58 -23.11 6.97
CA ARG A 20 -8.89 -24.25 7.60
C ARG A 20 -8.71 -23.97 9.09
N LEU A 21 -9.77 -24.18 9.86
CA LEU A 21 -9.80 -23.99 11.30
C LEU A 21 -9.31 -25.25 12.02
N ASN A 22 -8.05 -25.63 11.78
CA ASN A 22 -7.51 -26.91 12.23
C ASN A 22 -7.26 -26.91 13.74
N SER A 23 -6.67 -25.82 14.25
CA SER A 23 -6.33 -25.65 15.66
C SER A 23 -7.45 -24.94 16.45
N ALA A 24 -7.42 -25.07 17.79
CA ALA A 24 -8.32 -24.28 18.65
C ALA A 24 -8.03 -22.78 18.55
N GLN A 25 -6.76 -22.42 18.32
CA GLN A 25 -6.34 -21.04 18.10
C GLN A 25 -6.92 -20.48 16.80
N ASP A 26 -6.86 -21.22 15.69
CA ASP A 26 -7.42 -20.79 14.40
C ASP A 26 -8.92 -20.50 14.51
N ARG A 27 -9.66 -21.35 15.25
CA ARG A 27 -11.09 -21.16 15.52
C ARG A 27 -11.36 -19.90 16.34
N ALA A 28 -10.52 -19.62 17.35
CA ALA A 28 -10.64 -18.42 18.18
C ALA A 28 -10.35 -17.15 17.38
N GLU A 29 -9.28 -17.15 16.58
CA GLU A 29 -8.91 -16.04 15.69
C GLU A 29 -9.98 -15.77 14.64
N HIS A 30 -10.49 -16.82 13.98
CA HIS A 30 -11.57 -16.70 13.03
C HIS A 30 -12.84 -16.11 13.68
N THR A 31 -13.19 -16.56 14.88
CA THR A 31 -14.35 -16.01 15.62
C THR A 31 -14.15 -14.54 15.97
N ALA A 32 -12.93 -14.15 16.39
CA ALA A 32 -12.61 -12.75 16.67
C ALA A 32 -12.69 -11.88 15.42
N LEU A 33 -12.20 -12.36 14.28
CA LEU A 33 -12.32 -11.67 12.99
C LEU A 33 -13.77 -11.52 12.55
N GLN A 34 -14.59 -12.58 12.68
CA GLN A 34 -16.03 -12.52 12.36
C GLN A 34 -16.76 -11.48 13.22
N ARG A 35 -16.44 -11.40 14.52
CA ARG A 35 -17.01 -10.36 15.40
C ARG A 35 -16.60 -8.95 14.97
N ARG A 36 -15.33 -8.74 14.63
CA ARG A 36 -14.84 -7.45 14.14
C ARG A 36 -15.49 -7.06 12.81
N LEU A 37 -15.70 -8.04 11.94
CA LEU A 37 -16.35 -7.83 10.65
C LEU A 37 -17.79 -7.35 10.84
N LEU A 38 -18.56 -7.96 11.74
CA LEU A 38 -19.93 -7.52 12.04
C LEU A 38 -19.95 -6.06 12.53
N VAL A 39 -19.03 -5.70 13.43
CA VAL A 39 -18.91 -4.31 13.92
C VAL A 39 -18.56 -3.35 12.78
N ALA A 40 -17.59 -3.70 11.93
CA ALA A 40 -17.19 -2.88 10.79
C ALA A 40 -18.32 -2.74 9.75
N GLN A 41 -19.14 -3.78 9.56
CA GLN A 41 -20.29 -3.74 8.65
C GLN A 41 -21.37 -2.79 9.16
N GLU A 42 -21.70 -2.81 10.45
CA GLU A 42 -22.66 -1.86 11.01
C GLU A 42 -22.12 -0.43 11.01
N ASP A 43 -20.83 -0.24 11.33
CA ASP A 43 -20.19 1.07 11.23
C ASP A 43 -20.25 1.63 9.80
N GLU A 44 -19.94 0.82 8.79
CA GLU A 44 -20.03 1.22 7.38
C GLU A 44 -21.45 1.61 6.98
N ARG A 45 -22.48 0.93 7.51
CA ARG A 45 -23.89 1.32 7.28
C ARG A 45 -24.20 2.68 7.86
N VAL A 46 -23.81 2.93 9.12
CA VAL A 46 -24.00 4.24 9.77
C VAL A 46 -23.25 5.33 9.02
N MET A 47 -22.00 5.05 8.60
CA MET A 47 -21.20 5.98 7.81
C MET A 47 -21.78 6.21 6.41
N ALA A 48 -22.43 5.23 5.79
CA ALA A 48 -23.11 5.40 4.52
C ALA A 48 -24.35 6.30 4.65
N GLU A 49 -25.14 6.15 5.71
CA GLU A 49 -26.26 7.03 6.01
C GLU A 49 -25.80 8.46 6.31
N TRP A 50 -24.75 8.61 7.12
CA TRP A 50 -24.17 9.92 7.41
C TRP A 50 -23.69 10.62 6.13
N ARG A 51 -22.94 9.93 5.27
CA ARG A 51 -22.49 10.48 3.98
C ARG A 51 -23.64 10.89 3.06
N ARG A 52 -24.75 10.13 3.06
CA ARG A 52 -25.96 10.50 2.30
C ARG A 52 -26.61 11.78 2.82
N ARG A 53 -26.58 12.00 4.14
CA ARG A 53 -27.13 13.20 4.77
C ARG A 53 -26.23 14.42 4.64
N HIS A 54 -24.92 14.21 4.50
CA HIS A 54 -23.89 15.25 4.49
C HIS A 54 -23.04 15.24 3.20
N PRO A 55 -23.65 15.46 2.01
CA PRO A 55 -22.90 15.41 0.75
C PRO A 55 -21.85 16.52 0.63
N GLU A 56 -22.07 17.68 1.24
CA GLU A 56 -21.14 18.81 1.23
C GLU A 56 -19.85 18.50 2.00
N ASP A 57 -19.97 17.92 3.20
CA ASP A 57 -18.83 17.50 4.01
C ASP A 57 -18.00 16.43 3.29
N VAL A 58 -18.68 15.49 2.62
CA VAL A 58 -18.03 14.44 1.82
C VAL A 58 -17.28 15.03 0.64
N ALA A 59 -17.86 15.98 -0.08
CA ALA A 59 -17.20 16.65 -1.20
C ALA A 59 -15.96 17.42 -0.71
N TYR A 60 -16.08 18.16 0.38
CA TYR A 60 -14.97 18.89 0.98
C TYR A 60 -13.80 17.97 1.38
N GLU A 61 -14.10 16.85 2.04
CA GLU A 61 -13.05 15.87 2.39
C GLU A 61 -12.39 15.28 1.15
N GLN A 62 -13.17 14.94 0.11
CA GLN A 62 -12.62 14.42 -1.14
C GLN A 62 -11.66 15.41 -1.79
N GLU A 63 -12.05 16.67 -1.93
CA GLU A 63 -11.20 17.74 -2.49
C GLU A 63 -9.92 17.93 -1.65
N TYR A 64 -10.07 17.93 -0.32
CA TYR A 64 -8.92 18.03 0.59
C TYR A 64 -7.92 16.90 0.36
N TRP A 65 -8.40 15.66 0.29
CA TRP A 65 -7.56 14.48 0.09
C TRP A 65 -6.99 14.40 -1.32
N GLU A 66 -7.70 14.85 -2.34
CA GLU A 66 -7.18 14.96 -3.70
C GLU A 66 -5.99 15.90 -3.77
N ARG A 67 -6.16 17.13 -3.28
CA ARG A 67 -5.06 18.11 -3.19
C ARG A 67 -3.87 17.55 -2.41
N ARG A 68 -4.15 16.90 -1.28
CA ARG A 68 -3.10 16.29 -0.45
C ARG A 68 -2.38 15.17 -1.18
N ARG A 69 -3.10 14.29 -1.91
CA ARG A 69 -2.51 13.21 -2.72
C ARG A 69 -1.61 13.78 -3.82
N GLU A 70 -2.04 14.84 -4.52
CA GLU A 70 -1.22 15.49 -5.53
C GLU A 70 0.08 16.02 -4.96
N GLU A 71 0.01 16.75 -3.84
CA GLU A 71 1.19 17.25 -3.14
C GLU A 71 2.13 16.11 -2.72
N ASP A 72 1.58 15.05 -2.14
CA ASP A 72 2.31 13.88 -1.70
C ASP A 72 2.98 13.14 -2.88
N THR A 73 2.32 13.10 -4.04
CA THR A 73 2.93 12.52 -5.26
C THR A 73 4.04 13.40 -5.81
N ARG A 74 3.89 14.72 -5.77
CA ARG A 74 4.94 15.68 -6.17
C ARG A 74 6.16 15.53 -5.25
N ARG A 75 5.96 15.54 -3.93
CA ARG A 75 7.03 15.34 -2.93
C ARG A 75 7.77 14.03 -3.18
N ARG A 76 7.05 12.92 -3.37
CA ARG A 76 7.68 11.62 -3.68
C ARG A 76 8.47 11.63 -4.99
N ARG A 77 8.01 12.36 -6.02
CA ARG A 77 8.75 12.50 -7.28
C ARG A 77 10.04 13.28 -7.07
N GLU A 78 9.98 14.40 -6.35
CA GLU A 78 11.15 15.21 -6.01
C GLU A 78 12.16 14.41 -5.18
N GLU A 79 11.71 13.71 -4.14
CA GLU A 79 12.55 12.81 -3.34
C GLU A 79 13.22 11.72 -4.19
N ARG A 80 12.49 11.12 -5.15
CA ARG A 80 13.05 10.12 -6.06
C ARG A 80 14.10 10.75 -6.99
N LEU A 81 13.88 11.97 -7.48
CA LEU A 81 14.84 12.67 -8.32
C LEU A 81 16.09 13.07 -7.54
N ASP A 82 15.93 13.60 -6.32
CA ASP A 82 17.04 13.91 -5.43
C ASP A 82 17.86 12.66 -5.11
N ARG A 83 17.20 11.54 -4.77
CA ARG A 83 17.88 10.26 -4.57
C ARG A 83 18.65 9.80 -5.81
N ARG A 84 18.08 9.95 -7.01
CA ARG A 84 18.78 9.63 -8.27
C ARG A 84 20.00 10.53 -8.47
N ARG A 85 19.89 11.83 -8.20
CA ARG A 85 21.01 12.78 -8.28
C ARG A 85 22.14 12.40 -7.32
N ARG A 86 21.82 12.11 -6.05
CA ARG A 86 22.82 11.67 -5.06
C ARG A 86 23.51 10.37 -5.47
N LYS A 87 22.79 9.44 -6.11
CA LYS A 87 23.35 8.18 -6.59
C LYS A 87 24.12 8.30 -7.91
N ALA A 88 23.96 9.38 -8.67
CA ALA A 88 24.58 9.51 -9.99
C ALA A 88 26.12 9.46 -9.92
N LEU A 89 26.72 10.15 -8.93
CA LEU A 89 28.17 10.14 -8.72
C LEU A 89 28.70 8.75 -8.32
N PRO A 90 28.14 8.08 -7.29
CA PRO A 90 28.50 6.69 -6.98
C PRO A 90 28.32 5.71 -8.15
N CYS A 91 27.23 5.84 -8.92
CA CYS A 91 26.99 4.99 -10.09
C CYS A 91 28.05 5.21 -11.18
N ALA A 92 28.35 6.47 -11.52
CA ALA A 92 29.37 6.79 -12.52
C ALA A 92 30.76 6.28 -12.10
N GLN A 93 31.06 6.30 -10.80
CA GLN A 93 32.31 5.74 -10.29
C GLN A 93 32.35 4.21 -10.34
N ALA A 94 31.25 3.54 -9.97
CA ALA A 94 31.16 2.09 -10.13
C ALA A 94 31.36 1.70 -11.60
N ASP A 95 30.78 2.45 -12.54
CA ASP A 95 30.97 2.23 -13.98
C ASP A 95 32.43 2.45 -14.42
N LEU A 96 33.10 3.51 -13.92
CA LEU A 96 34.52 3.75 -14.19
C LEU A 96 35.42 2.62 -13.68
N VAL A 97 35.18 2.13 -12.46
CA VAL A 97 35.93 1.00 -11.88
C VAL A 97 35.67 -0.28 -12.66
N ASN A 98 34.42 -0.56 -13.03
CA ASN A 98 34.06 -1.71 -13.87
C ASN A 98 34.73 -1.67 -15.25
N ALA A 99 34.95 -0.48 -15.80
CA ALA A 99 35.69 -0.27 -17.05
C ALA A 99 37.23 -0.33 -16.90
N GLY A 100 37.75 -0.65 -15.70
CA GLY A 100 39.18 -0.75 -15.41
C GLY A 100 39.85 0.58 -15.03
N GLY A 101 39.07 1.64 -14.83
CA GLY A 101 39.53 2.93 -14.31
C GLY A 101 39.76 2.92 -12.79
N ARG A 102 40.46 3.94 -12.28
CA ARG A 102 40.76 4.07 -10.84
C ARG A 102 39.70 4.93 -10.12
N SER A 103 39.19 4.42 -9.01
CA SER A 103 38.30 5.10 -8.06
C SER A 103 38.91 6.40 -7.51
N PHE A 104 38.11 7.46 -7.35
CA PHE A 104 38.50 8.69 -6.67
C PHE A 104 38.16 8.71 -5.16
N PHE A 105 37.26 7.83 -4.69
CA PHE A 105 37.05 7.63 -3.24
C PHE A 105 38.23 6.85 -2.66
N THR A 106 38.72 7.28 -1.49
CA THR A 106 39.74 6.59 -0.70
C THR A 106 39.07 5.73 0.39
N GLU A 107 39.81 4.78 0.99
CA GLU A 107 39.30 3.91 2.08
C GLU A 107 38.80 4.70 3.31
N GLU A 108 39.12 5.99 3.44
CA GLU A 108 38.65 6.85 4.54
C GLU A 108 37.28 7.51 4.31
N ASP A 109 36.79 7.54 3.06
CA ASP A 109 35.51 8.18 2.69
C ASP A 109 34.27 7.29 2.93
N GLU A 110 34.44 6.05 3.40
CA GLU A 110 33.37 5.07 3.63
C GLU A 110 32.72 5.12 5.04
N ARG A 111 33.00 6.14 5.87
CA ARG A 111 32.43 6.28 7.23
C ARG A 111 31.21 7.19 7.35
#